data_AF-A0A3Q7Q6L7-F1
#
_entry.id   AF-A0A3Q7Q6L7-F1
#
_cell.length_a   1.000
_cell.length_b   1.000
_cell.length_c   1.000
_cell.angle_alpha   90.00
_cell.angle_beta   90.00
_cell.angle_gamma   90.00
#
_symmetry.space_group_name_H-M   'P 1'
#
loop_
_entity.id
_entity.type
_entity.pdbx_description
1 polymer ?
#
loop_
_entity_poly.entity_id
_entity_poly.type
_entity_poly.pdbx_seq_one_letter_code
_entity_poly.pdbx_strand_id
1 'polypeptide(L)'
;MITAEAAADSAVPSVPGTAVATVVPEREEPAWPWKDAPIRALVQRIHQLQAERAQAFRRLEEGHLQYLRSGPPYDFPRYRSTVHEVTQAFAAASREVLAVEAELAGPRGQPLLASHVRSLQQLEQTRLATVALLQLMGAPELSGQENTLEMHQLKMKVIKTMEAISEVLQDLKFDAESAD
;
A
#
# COMPACT_ATOMS: atom_id res chain seq x y z
N MET A 1 -10.88 59.47 38.93
CA MET A 1 -11.36 59.61 40.33
C MET A 1 -12.80 59.12 40.34
N ILE A 2 -13.12 58.10 41.17
CA ILE A 2 -14.37 57.85 41.94
C ILE A 2 -15.74 57.98 41.23
N THR A 3 -16.78 57.15 41.39
CA THR A 3 -17.11 55.86 42.04
C THR A 3 -18.56 55.56 41.61
N ALA A 4 -18.99 54.31 41.74
CA ALA A 4 -20.30 53.75 41.40
C ALA A 4 -21.50 54.31 42.22
N GLU A 5 -22.74 54.12 41.73
CA GLU A 5 -23.84 53.41 42.45
C GLU A 5 -25.03 53.11 41.50
N ALA A 6 -25.84 52.11 41.87
CA ALA A 6 -26.79 51.34 41.04
C ALA A 6 -28.26 51.49 41.46
N ALA A 7 -29.20 51.14 40.57
CA ALA A 7 -30.52 50.47 40.81
C ALA A 7 -31.37 50.56 39.52
N ALA A 8 -31.57 49.49 38.76
CA ALA A 8 -32.55 48.39 38.92
C ALA A 8 -33.94 48.73 38.33
N ASP A 9 -34.25 48.16 37.17
CA ASP A 9 -35.43 47.30 37.01
C ASP A 9 -35.32 46.50 35.71
N SER A 10 -35.15 45.18 35.80
CA SER A 10 -35.32 44.29 34.65
C SER A 10 -35.81 42.95 35.15
N ALA A 11 -37.11 42.76 34.97
CA ALA A 11 -37.84 41.55 35.31
C ALA A 11 -37.33 40.37 34.48
N VAL A 12 -36.85 39.35 35.18
CA VAL A 12 -36.62 38.01 34.64
C VAL A 12 -37.95 37.24 34.71
N PRO A 13 -38.26 36.41 33.72
CA PRO A 13 -38.86 35.12 34.02
C PRO A 13 -37.90 34.01 33.60
N SER A 14 -37.55 33.20 34.61
CA SER A 14 -36.73 32.01 34.49
C SER A 14 -37.45 30.94 33.66
N VAL A 15 -36.71 30.29 32.77
CA VAL A 15 -37.04 28.95 32.29
C VAL A 15 -35.83 28.05 32.59
N PRO A 16 -36.02 26.93 33.31
CA PRO A 16 -34.96 25.96 33.58
C PRO A 16 -34.85 25.02 32.37
N GLY A 17 -33.63 24.74 31.92
CA GLY A 17 -33.47 23.88 30.75
C GLY A 17 -32.02 23.55 30.46
N THR A 18 -31.47 22.67 31.29
CA THR A 18 -30.49 21.64 30.90
C THR A 18 -29.28 22.14 30.11
N ALA A 19 -28.16 22.32 30.81
CA ALA A 19 -26.84 22.30 30.19
C ALA A 19 -26.69 20.99 29.42
N VAL A 20 -26.92 21.04 28.11
CA VAL A 20 -26.48 20.00 27.19
C VAL A 20 -24.97 20.14 27.20
N ALA A 21 -24.32 19.32 28.01
CA ALA A 21 -22.94 18.96 27.79
C ALA A 21 -22.86 18.47 26.34
N THR A 22 -22.38 19.32 25.45
CA THR A 22 -21.90 18.91 24.13
C THR A 22 -20.74 17.97 24.40
N VAL A 23 -21.06 16.68 24.58
CA VAL A 23 -20.14 15.57 24.42
C VAL A 23 -19.66 15.72 22.99
N VAL A 24 -18.46 16.30 22.84
CA VAL A 24 -17.70 16.24 21.59
C VAL A 24 -17.61 14.74 21.29
N PRO A 25 -18.17 14.25 20.18
CA PRO A 25 -18.00 12.85 19.85
C PRO A 25 -16.50 12.65 19.69
N GLU A 26 -15.91 11.81 20.55
CA GLU A 26 -14.57 11.30 20.36
C GLU A 26 -14.54 10.83 18.90
N ARG A 27 -13.70 11.47 18.08
CA ARG A 27 -13.41 10.96 16.76
C ARG A 27 -12.91 9.55 16.99
N GLU A 28 -13.73 8.55 16.66
CA GLU A 28 -13.27 7.18 16.50
C GLU A 28 -12.15 7.26 15.48
N GLU A 29 -10.90 7.28 15.95
CA GLU A 29 -9.75 7.10 15.08
C GLU A 29 -10.01 5.80 14.33
N PRO A 30 -9.94 5.79 12.99
CA PRO A 30 -10.16 4.57 12.23
C PRO A 30 -9.28 3.49 12.85
N ALA A 31 -9.90 2.44 13.39
CA ALA A 31 -9.23 1.44 14.20
C ALA A 31 -8.10 0.83 13.38
N TRP A 32 -6.88 1.27 13.67
CA TRP A 32 -5.71 0.77 12.99
C TRP A 32 -5.50 -0.68 13.41
N PRO A 33 -5.67 -1.66 12.51
CA PRO A 33 -5.68 -3.06 12.92
C PRO A 33 -4.34 -3.54 13.46
N TRP A 34 -3.28 -2.73 13.30
CA TRP A 34 -1.91 -3.07 13.68
C TRP A 34 -1.40 -2.36 14.94
N LYS A 35 -2.19 -1.45 15.55
CA LYS A 35 -1.75 -0.57 16.65
C LYS A 35 -1.13 -1.32 17.82
N ASP A 36 -1.68 -2.49 18.15
CA ASP A 36 -1.22 -3.33 19.28
C ASP A 36 -0.79 -4.74 18.83
N ALA A 37 -0.73 -5.01 17.52
CA ALA A 37 -0.35 -6.31 16.98
C ALA A 37 1.13 -6.63 17.31
N PRO A 38 1.49 -7.87 17.68
CA PRO A 38 2.89 -8.21 17.96
C PRO A 38 3.75 -8.12 16.69
N ILE A 39 5.07 -7.93 16.82
CA ILE A 39 6.00 -7.77 15.69
C ILE A 39 5.88 -8.95 14.72
N ARG A 40 5.82 -10.19 15.23
CA ARG A 40 5.57 -11.38 14.41
C ARG A 40 4.32 -11.29 13.53
N ALA A 41 3.24 -10.65 14.02
CA ALA A 41 2.01 -10.51 13.24
C ALA A 41 2.17 -9.49 12.11
N LEU A 42 2.92 -8.41 12.34
CA LEU A 42 3.28 -7.44 11.30
C LEU A 42 4.11 -8.10 10.20
N VAL A 43 5.13 -8.89 10.58
CA VAL A 43 5.99 -9.62 9.66
C VAL A 43 5.19 -10.67 8.86
N GLN A 44 4.34 -11.44 9.54
CA GLN A 44 3.42 -12.37 8.88
C GLN A 44 2.51 -11.64 7.87
N ARG A 45 2.01 -10.45 8.21
CA ARG A 45 1.21 -9.66 7.28
C ARG A 45 2.01 -9.23 6.06
N ILE A 46 3.28 -8.83 6.21
CA ILE A 46 4.16 -8.54 5.08
C ILE A 46 4.27 -9.75 4.14
N HIS A 47 4.49 -10.96 4.65
CA HIS A 47 4.52 -12.17 3.81
C HIS A 47 3.19 -12.42 3.09
N GLN A 48 2.06 -12.21 3.76
CA GLN A 48 0.73 -12.34 3.14
C GLN A 48 0.53 -11.31 2.02
N LEU A 49 0.95 -10.05 2.23
CA LEU A 49 0.91 -8.99 1.21
C LEU A 49 1.79 -9.33 0.01
N GLN A 50 2.92 -10.02 0.22
CA GLN A 50 3.76 -10.51 -0.87
C GLN A 50 3.09 -11.65 -1.66
N ALA A 51 2.36 -12.54 -0.99
CA ALA A 51 1.55 -13.55 -1.67
C ALA A 51 0.42 -12.93 -2.52
N GLU A 52 -0.25 -11.90 -1.99
CA GLU A 52 -1.27 -11.12 -2.70
C GLU A 52 -0.69 -10.43 -3.94
N ARG A 53 0.49 -9.78 -3.82
CA ARG A 53 1.21 -9.20 -4.96
C ARG A 53 1.60 -10.23 -6.01
N ALA A 54 2.12 -11.38 -5.58
CA ALA A 54 2.46 -12.46 -6.49
C ALA A 54 1.22 -12.95 -7.27
N GLN A 55 0.05 -12.98 -6.64
CA GLN A 55 -1.21 -13.30 -7.31
C GLN A 55 -1.62 -12.20 -8.31
N ALA A 56 -1.47 -10.92 -7.95
CA ALA A 56 -1.74 -9.80 -8.86
C ALA A 56 -0.81 -9.83 -10.10
N PHE A 57 0.48 -10.13 -9.93
CA PHE A 57 1.41 -10.34 -11.05
C PHE A 57 0.97 -11.49 -11.96
N ARG A 58 0.55 -12.63 -11.41
CA ARG A 58 0.04 -13.75 -12.21
C ARG A 58 -1.18 -13.36 -13.03
N ARG A 59 -2.16 -12.67 -12.41
CA ARG A 59 -3.34 -12.16 -13.12
C ARG A 59 -2.98 -11.18 -14.24
N LEU A 60 -2.03 -10.29 -13.99
CA LEU A 60 -1.54 -9.34 -14.98
C LEU A 60 -0.91 -10.05 -16.18
N GLU A 61 -0.07 -11.06 -15.92
CA GLU A 61 0.56 -11.87 -16.96
C GLU A 61 -0.46 -12.67 -17.77
N GLU A 62 -1.39 -13.36 -17.11
CA GLU A 62 -2.46 -14.10 -17.75
C GLU A 62 -3.35 -13.20 -18.61
N GLY A 63 -3.69 -12.01 -18.11
CA GLY A 63 -4.44 -11.00 -18.85
C GLY A 63 -3.70 -10.51 -20.09
N HIS A 64 -2.39 -10.29 -19.98
CA HIS A 64 -1.56 -9.86 -21.11
C HIS A 64 -1.41 -10.97 -22.16
N LEU A 65 -1.21 -12.22 -21.76
CA LEU A 65 -1.19 -13.36 -22.69
C LEU A 65 -2.54 -13.56 -23.39
N GLN A 66 -3.65 -13.36 -22.70
CA GLN A 66 -4.98 -13.37 -23.31
C GLN A 66 -5.16 -12.24 -24.33
N TYR A 67 -4.68 -11.03 -23.99
CA TYR A 67 -4.67 -9.89 -24.90
C TYR A 67 -3.91 -10.22 -26.19
N LEU A 68 -2.67 -10.69 -26.09
CA LEU A 68 -1.86 -11.05 -27.27
C LEU A 68 -2.48 -12.16 -28.11
N ARG A 69 -3.13 -13.14 -27.48
CA ARG A 69 -3.79 -14.27 -28.16
C ARG A 69 -5.13 -13.92 -28.79
N SER A 70 -5.75 -12.80 -28.40
CA SER A 70 -7.06 -12.40 -28.97
C SER A 70 -6.98 -12.13 -30.48
N GLY A 71 -5.79 -11.83 -31.00
CA GLY A 71 -5.57 -11.55 -32.42
C GLY A 71 -6.33 -10.31 -32.88
N PRO A 72 -6.24 -9.93 -34.17
CA PRO A 72 -7.01 -8.81 -34.68
C PRO A 72 -8.51 -9.16 -34.82
N PRO A 73 -9.45 -8.37 -34.28
CA PRO A 73 -9.24 -7.16 -33.46
C PRO A 73 -8.92 -7.50 -32.00
N TYR A 74 -7.88 -6.86 -31.45
CA TYR A 74 -7.46 -7.13 -30.07
C TYR A 74 -8.52 -6.71 -29.05
N ASP A 75 -8.75 -7.54 -28.03
CA ASP A 75 -9.69 -7.26 -26.93
C ASP A 75 -9.03 -6.36 -25.86
N PHE A 76 -8.70 -5.13 -26.27
CA PHE A 76 -8.15 -4.12 -25.36
C PHE A 76 -9.08 -3.75 -24.19
N PRO A 77 -10.42 -3.64 -24.35
CA PRO A 77 -11.32 -3.33 -23.23
C PRO A 77 -11.22 -4.34 -22.08
N ARG A 78 -11.14 -5.64 -22.39
CA ARG A 78 -10.94 -6.68 -21.38
C ARG A 78 -9.59 -6.56 -20.71
N TYR A 79 -8.51 -6.38 -21.48
CA TYR A 79 -7.17 -6.23 -20.92
C TYR A 79 -7.05 -5.00 -20.01
N ARG A 80 -7.61 -3.87 -20.42
CA ARG A 80 -7.67 -2.64 -19.62
C ARG A 80 -8.38 -2.86 -18.29
N SER A 81 -9.47 -3.64 -18.28
CA SER A 81 -10.21 -3.97 -17.06
C SER A 81 -9.32 -4.79 -16.11
N THR A 82 -8.61 -5.80 -16.62
CA THR A 82 -7.62 -6.57 -15.85
C THR A 82 -6.53 -5.66 -15.27
N VAL A 83 -5.94 -4.76 -16.07
CA VAL A 83 -4.91 -3.82 -15.62
C VAL A 83 -5.43 -2.92 -14.50
N HIS A 84 -6.68 -2.47 -14.60
CA HIS A 84 -7.30 -1.66 -13.55
C HIS A 84 -7.44 -2.42 -12.23
N GLU A 85 -7.97 -3.64 -12.26
CA GLU A 85 -8.15 -4.49 -11.08
C GLU A 85 -6.81 -4.81 -10.39
N VAL A 86 -5.79 -5.22 -11.14
CA VAL A 86 -4.47 -5.51 -10.56
C VAL A 86 -3.79 -4.26 -10.01
N THR A 87 -4.00 -3.09 -10.64
CA THR A 87 -3.49 -1.80 -10.14
C THR A 87 -4.10 -1.47 -8.78
N GLN A 88 -5.40 -1.69 -8.61
CA GLN A 88 -6.06 -1.52 -7.31
C GLN A 88 -5.48 -2.47 -6.25
N ALA A 89 -5.25 -3.73 -6.61
CA ALA A 89 -4.64 -4.72 -5.71
C ALA A 89 -3.22 -4.30 -5.28
N PHE A 90 -2.36 -3.88 -6.22
CA PHE A 90 -1.02 -3.38 -5.90
C PHE A 90 -1.07 -2.13 -5.02
N ALA A 91 -1.99 -1.21 -5.30
CA ALA A 91 -2.15 0.02 -4.52
C ALA A 91 -2.63 -0.28 -3.09
N ALA A 92 -3.59 -1.20 -2.92
CA ALA A 92 -4.05 -1.64 -1.61
C ALA A 92 -2.91 -2.26 -0.79
N ALA A 93 -2.19 -3.22 -1.37
CA ALA A 93 -1.06 -3.84 -0.72
C ALA A 93 0.03 -2.82 -0.36
N SER A 94 0.31 -1.86 -1.23
CA SER A 94 1.33 -0.82 -0.99
C SER A 94 0.97 0.13 0.14
N ARG A 95 -0.31 0.53 0.25
CA ARG A 95 -0.76 1.34 1.40
C ARG A 95 -0.56 0.58 2.71
N GLU A 96 -0.85 -0.71 2.71
CA GLU A 96 -0.72 -1.54 3.90
C GLU A 96 0.74 -1.91 4.25
N VAL A 97 1.64 -1.94 3.27
CA VAL A 97 3.08 -2.06 3.55
C VAL A 97 3.63 -0.77 4.18
N LEU A 98 3.27 0.40 3.65
CA LEU A 98 3.69 1.70 4.21
C LEU A 98 3.19 1.91 5.64
N ALA A 99 1.96 1.47 5.87
CA ALA A 99 1.32 1.35 7.16
C ALA A 99 2.17 0.53 8.17
N VAL A 100 2.53 -0.70 7.80
CA VAL A 100 3.36 -1.57 8.64
C VAL A 100 4.77 -1.01 8.84
N GLU A 101 5.36 -0.41 7.81
CA GLU A 101 6.66 0.27 7.92
C GLU A 101 6.61 1.40 8.97
N ALA A 102 5.57 2.22 8.95
CA ALA A 102 5.39 3.32 9.90
C ALA A 102 5.20 2.81 11.34
N GLU A 103 4.45 1.73 11.51
CA GLU A 103 4.27 1.05 12.81
C GLU A 103 5.61 0.54 13.35
N LEU A 104 6.40 -0.14 12.52
CA LEU A 104 7.71 -0.67 12.89
C LEU A 104 8.71 0.45 13.23
N ALA A 105 8.77 1.51 12.42
CA ALA A 105 9.71 2.61 12.61
C ALA A 105 9.35 3.49 13.82
N GLY A 106 8.06 3.69 14.07
CA GLY A 106 7.56 4.57 15.13
C GLY A 106 7.28 3.82 16.42
N PRO A 107 6.00 3.44 16.70
CA PRO A 107 5.59 2.85 17.97
C PRO A 107 6.42 1.66 18.45
N ARG A 108 6.91 0.83 17.52
CA ARG A 108 7.69 -0.38 17.87
C ARG A 108 9.17 -0.11 18.10
N GLY A 109 9.69 1.02 17.64
CA GLY A 109 11.11 1.33 17.75
C GLY A 109 12.01 0.31 17.05
N GLN A 110 11.56 -0.25 15.93
CA GLN A 110 12.24 -1.29 15.14
C GLN A 110 12.72 -0.73 13.79
N PRO A 111 13.72 0.19 13.76
CA PRO A 111 14.17 0.84 12.54
C PRO A 111 14.82 -0.13 11.54
N LEU A 112 15.45 -1.21 12.01
CA LEU A 112 16.02 -2.24 11.14
C LEU A 112 14.93 -2.98 10.36
N LEU A 113 13.89 -3.47 11.04
CA LEU A 113 12.75 -4.12 10.39
C LEU A 113 12.02 -3.17 9.43
N ALA A 114 11.84 -1.90 9.82
CA ALA A 114 11.27 -0.89 8.93
C ALA A 114 12.14 -0.66 7.68
N SER A 115 13.47 -0.71 7.81
CA SER A 115 14.38 -0.56 6.66
C SER A 115 14.26 -1.71 5.66
N HIS A 116 14.09 -2.95 6.16
CA HIS A 116 13.81 -4.12 5.33
C HIS A 116 12.48 -3.97 4.58
N VAL A 117 11.42 -3.54 5.27
CA VAL A 117 10.10 -3.30 4.66
C VAL A 117 10.18 -2.22 3.58
N ARG A 118 10.96 -1.16 3.80
CA ARG A 118 11.20 -0.12 2.79
C ARG A 118 11.95 -0.65 1.57
N SER A 119 13.02 -1.42 1.78
CA SER A 119 13.79 -2.06 0.71
C SER A 119 12.90 -2.97 -0.13
N LEU A 120 12.08 -3.80 0.53
CA LEU A 120 11.08 -4.65 -0.10
C LEU A 120 10.12 -3.85 -0.98
N GLN A 121 9.62 -2.70 -0.50
CA GLN A 121 8.71 -1.84 -1.26
C GLN A 121 9.39 -1.23 -2.51
N GLN A 122 10.67 -0.85 -2.42
CA GLN A 122 11.46 -0.34 -3.55
C GLN A 122 11.73 -1.41 -4.61
N LEU A 123 12.03 -2.64 -4.17
CA LEU A 123 12.21 -3.78 -5.06
C LEU A 123 10.90 -4.14 -5.76
N GLU A 124 9.78 -4.16 -5.06
CA GLU A 124 8.46 -4.40 -5.65
C GLU A 124 8.08 -3.32 -6.68
N GLN A 125 8.37 -2.05 -6.40
CA GLN A 125 8.21 -0.97 -7.37
C GLN A 125 9.07 -1.19 -8.62
N THR A 126 10.34 -1.58 -8.43
CA THR A 126 11.27 -1.88 -9.53
C THR A 126 10.78 -3.04 -10.38
N ARG A 127 10.27 -4.10 -9.73
CA ARG A 127 9.68 -5.26 -10.40
C ARG A 127 8.47 -4.85 -11.23
N LEU A 128 7.52 -4.12 -10.66
CA LEU A 128 6.31 -3.68 -11.35
C LEU A 128 6.64 -2.81 -12.58
N ALA A 129 7.55 -1.84 -12.43
CA ALA A 129 7.97 -0.98 -13.54
C ALA A 129 8.65 -1.79 -14.67
N THR A 130 9.50 -2.76 -14.31
CA THR A 130 10.19 -3.61 -15.28
C THR A 130 9.22 -4.53 -16.02
N VAL A 131 8.23 -5.10 -15.33
CA VAL A 131 7.18 -5.93 -15.94
C VAL A 131 6.29 -5.09 -16.86
N ALA A 132 5.89 -3.89 -16.44
CA ALA A 132 5.10 -2.99 -17.28
C ALA A 132 5.83 -2.61 -18.58
N LEU A 133 7.14 -2.35 -18.50
CA LEU A 133 7.97 -2.08 -19.68
C LEU A 133 8.07 -3.29 -20.60
N LEU A 134 8.24 -4.50 -20.06
CA LEU A 134 8.24 -5.74 -20.85
C LEU A 134 6.93 -5.93 -21.61
N GLN A 135 5.78 -5.68 -20.97
CA GLN A 135 4.48 -5.79 -21.61
C GLN A 135 4.25 -4.71 -22.68
N LEU A 136 4.78 -3.50 -22.48
CA LEU A 136 4.74 -2.45 -23.49
C LEU A 136 5.58 -2.81 -24.73
N MET A 137 6.79 -3.33 -24.52
CA MET A 137 7.67 -3.77 -25.61
C MET A 137 7.12 -5.00 -26.37
N GLY A 138 6.38 -5.87 -25.68
CA GLY A 138 5.67 -7.00 -26.29
C GLY A 138 4.33 -6.64 -26.92
N ALA A 139 3.90 -5.38 -26.84
CA ALA A 139 2.61 -4.96 -27.37
C ALA A 139 2.60 -5.03 -28.92
N PRO A 140 1.51 -5.51 -29.55
CA PRO A 140 1.43 -5.65 -31.00
C PRO A 140 1.63 -4.35 -31.79
N GLU A 141 1.35 -3.20 -31.17
CA GLU A 141 1.52 -1.87 -31.76
C GLU A 141 3.00 -1.46 -31.86
N LEU A 142 3.86 -2.07 -31.05
CA LEU A 142 5.29 -1.72 -30.91
C LEU A 142 6.22 -2.87 -31.32
N SER A 143 5.69 -4.05 -31.65
CA SER A 143 6.46 -5.26 -31.95
C SER A 143 7.29 -5.20 -33.24
N GLY A 144 7.19 -4.14 -34.03
CA GLY A 144 7.99 -3.92 -35.24
C GLY A 144 9.46 -3.55 -35.00
N GLN A 145 9.83 -3.15 -33.78
CA GLN A 145 11.21 -2.86 -33.35
C GLN A 145 11.62 -3.78 -32.18
N GLU A 146 11.61 -5.10 -32.41
CA GLU A 146 11.91 -6.08 -31.37
C GLU A 146 13.41 -6.04 -30.98
N ASN A 147 13.78 -5.20 -30.02
CA ASN A 147 15.12 -5.20 -29.43
C ASN A 147 15.23 -6.38 -28.44
N THR A 148 15.48 -7.57 -28.99
CA THR A 148 15.54 -8.84 -28.26
C THR A 148 16.56 -8.82 -27.12
N LEU A 149 17.66 -8.06 -27.26
CA LEU A 149 18.67 -7.90 -26.23
C LEU A 149 18.14 -7.10 -25.04
N GLU A 150 17.48 -5.96 -25.27
CA GLU A 150 16.87 -5.15 -24.20
C GLU A 150 15.77 -5.92 -23.48
N MET A 151 14.91 -6.64 -24.21
CA MET A 151 13.88 -7.48 -23.61
C MET A 151 14.49 -8.58 -22.74
N HIS A 152 15.59 -9.21 -23.19
CA HIS A 152 16.32 -10.19 -22.39
C HIS A 152 16.90 -9.58 -21.12
N GLN A 153 17.51 -8.39 -21.20
CA GLN A 153 18.04 -7.67 -20.04
C GLN A 153 16.95 -7.34 -19.02
N LEU A 154 15.76 -6.89 -19.47
CA LEU A 154 14.63 -6.62 -18.59
C LEU A 154 14.10 -7.90 -17.93
N LYS A 155 14.02 -9.03 -18.65
CA LYS A 155 13.66 -10.33 -18.07
C LYS A 155 14.65 -10.74 -16.97
N MET A 156 15.95 -10.60 -17.24
CA MET A 156 16.99 -10.86 -16.23
C MET A 156 16.88 -9.92 -15.03
N LYS A 157 16.53 -8.65 -15.24
CA LYS A 157 16.28 -7.69 -14.17
C LYS A 157 15.10 -8.10 -13.29
N VAL A 158 14.01 -8.60 -13.86
CA VAL A 158 12.87 -9.13 -13.09
C VAL A 158 13.31 -10.29 -12.21
N ILE A 159 14.05 -11.26 -12.76
CA ILE A 159 14.55 -12.43 -12.01
C ILE A 159 15.40 -11.99 -10.81
N LYS A 160 16.41 -11.15 -11.06
CA LYS A 160 17.29 -10.63 -10.00
C LYS A 160 16.54 -9.84 -8.93
N THR A 161 15.53 -9.07 -9.33
CA THR A 161 14.70 -8.31 -8.39
C THR A 161 13.87 -9.26 -7.51
N MET A 162 13.34 -10.35 -8.07
CA MET A 162 12.60 -11.37 -7.30
C MET A 162 13.51 -12.16 -6.33
N GLU A 163 14.76 -12.41 -6.71
CA GLU A 163 15.78 -12.98 -5.83
C GLU A 163 16.06 -12.06 -4.65
N ALA A 164 16.33 -10.77 -4.91
CA ALA A 164 16.55 -9.76 -3.86
C ALA A 164 15.33 -9.57 -2.94
N ILE A 165 14.10 -9.65 -3.48
CA ILE A 165 12.87 -9.64 -2.67
C ILE A 165 12.86 -10.84 -1.70
N SER A 166 13.25 -12.01 -2.19
CA SER A 166 13.25 -13.23 -1.38
C SER A 166 14.31 -13.16 -0.27
N GLU A 167 15.48 -12.59 -0.56
CA GLU A 167 16.55 -12.33 0.42
C GLU A 167 16.07 -11.36 1.52
N VAL A 168 15.52 -10.20 1.15
CA VAL A 168 15.00 -9.23 2.13
C VAL A 168 13.89 -9.82 3.01
N LEU A 169 13.05 -10.72 2.46
CA LEU A 169 12.02 -11.41 3.25
C LEU A 169 12.61 -12.43 4.24
N GLN A 170 13.73 -13.05 3.90
CA GLN A 170 14.44 -13.94 4.82
C GLN A 170 15.11 -13.15 5.94
N ASP A 171 15.77 -12.04 5.61
CA ASP A 171 16.40 -11.14 6.58
C ASP A 171 15.36 -10.53 7.53
N LEU A 172 14.24 -10.04 6.98
CA LEU A 172 13.13 -9.51 7.78
C LEU A 172 12.63 -10.54 8.80
N LYS A 173 12.50 -11.81 8.40
CA LYS A 173 12.05 -12.88 9.28
C LYS A 173 13.09 -13.14 10.38
N PHE A 174 14.35 -13.27 10.02
CA PHE A 174 15.44 -13.55 10.95
C PHE A 174 15.60 -12.44 12.00
N ASP A 175 15.59 -11.19 11.57
CA ASP A 175 15.73 -10.04 12.47
C ASP A 175 14.49 -9.86 13.35
N ALA A 176 13.31 -10.22 12.87
CA ALA A 176 12.08 -10.20 13.67
C ALA A 176 12.10 -11.23 14.80
N GLU A 177 12.65 -12.43 14.55
CA GLU A 177 12.83 -13.47 15.59
C GLU A 177 13.81 -13.02 16.68
N SER A 178 14.72 -12.10 16.37
CA SER A 178 15.67 -11.51 17.32
C SER A 178 15.10 -10.31 18.10
N ALA A 179 13.97 -9.77 17.65
CA ALA A 179 13.33 -8.56 18.18
C ALA A 179 12.12 -8.82 19.10
N ASP A 180 11.63 -10.07 19.12
CA ASP A 180 10.55 -10.56 20.01
C ASP A 180 11.08 -10.97 21.40
#